data_AF-Q308V5-F1
#
_entry.id   AF-Q308V5-F1
#
_cell.length_a   1.000
_cell.length_b   1.000
_cell.length_c   1.000
_cell.angle_alpha   90.00
_cell.angle_beta   90.00
_cell.angle_gamma   90.00
#
_symmetry.space_group_name_H-M   'P 1'
#
loop_
_entity.id
_entity.type
_entity.pdbx_description
1 polymer ?
#
loop_
_entity_poly.entity_id
_entity_poly.type
_entity_poly.pdbx_seq_one_letter_code
_entity_poly.pdbx_strand_id
1 'polypeptide(L)'
;YVGQEKCRPITGWATMAMASDWVRPPRQMIGTAYWYTHTDQWRYDGYRADALSTPLGRGRFAGKHTMDVLAASVAMGWMPFFPQFDRSSLDIADEADAAGVPVPQYVAQQLASGGLKLAVTEPDDPKNWPRVLTAWRANLLGSSSKGNEYFLQHLLGTTRTNLRATPTVPELRPNDIAWSDDIPEGKLDLMLSIDFRMTSTTLLSDIVLPAATWYE
;
A
#
# COMPACT_ATOMS: atom_id res chain seq x y z
N TYR A 1 2.40 -27.77 3.85
CA TYR A 1 3.66 -26.99 3.84
C TYR A 1 3.62 -26.02 2.66
N VAL A 2 3.89 -24.74 2.88
CA VAL A 2 3.93 -23.69 1.83
C VAL A 2 5.32 -23.05 1.83
N GLY A 3 5.45 -21.75 2.14
CA GLY A 3 6.75 -21.11 2.42
C GLY A 3 7.30 -21.43 3.82
N GLN A 4 8.54 -21.00 4.07
CA GLN A 4 9.22 -21.12 5.35
C GLN A 4 8.82 -19.99 6.32
N GLU A 5 7.57 -19.98 6.76
CA GLU A 5 7.06 -18.94 7.65
C GLU A 5 7.59 -19.05 9.10
N LYS A 6 8.01 -20.25 9.52
CA LYS A 6 8.19 -20.57 10.94
C LYS A 6 9.52 -20.04 11.46
N CYS A 7 9.52 -18.78 11.89
CA CYS A 7 10.61 -18.23 12.69
C CYS A 7 10.46 -18.72 14.13
N ARG A 8 11.26 -19.71 14.54
CA ARG A 8 11.18 -20.32 15.88
C ARG A 8 11.40 -19.29 17.02
N PRO A 9 12.43 -18.43 16.99
CA PRO A 9 12.64 -17.39 18.02
C PRO A 9 11.93 -16.07 17.67
N ILE A 10 10.62 -16.12 17.37
CA ILE A 10 9.89 -14.97 16.82
C ILE A 10 9.93 -13.71 17.69
N THR A 11 9.92 -13.83 19.02
CA THR A 11 9.88 -12.67 19.93
C THR A 11 11.18 -11.87 19.93
N GLY A 12 12.32 -12.56 19.98
CA GLY A 12 13.63 -11.93 19.88
C GLY A 12 13.87 -11.32 18.50
N TRP A 13 13.53 -12.07 17.44
CA TRP A 13 13.63 -11.56 16.07
C TRP A 13 12.76 -10.33 15.83
N ALA A 14 11.48 -10.36 16.24
CA ALA A 14 10.56 -9.25 16.01
C ALA A 14 10.99 -7.97 16.74
N THR A 15 11.55 -8.11 17.94
CA THR A 15 12.07 -6.96 18.71
C THR A 15 13.18 -6.26 17.94
N MET A 16 14.17 -7.02 17.46
CA MET A 16 15.31 -6.48 16.71
C MET A 16 14.88 -5.97 15.32
N ALA A 17 14.11 -6.76 14.56
CA ALA A 17 13.71 -6.43 13.20
C ALA A 17 12.84 -5.16 13.11
N MET A 18 12.08 -4.86 14.17
CA MET A 18 11.16 -3.72 14.22
C MET A 18 11.66 -2.60 15.13
N ALA A 19 12.92 -2.66 15.60
CA ALA A 19 13.51 -1.71 16.56
C ALA A 19 12.62 -1.44 17.78
N SER A 20 11.87 -2.46 18.23
CA SER A 20 10.88 -2.31 19.31
C SER A 20 11.51 -2.27 20.70
N ASP A 21 12.82 -2.41 20.79
CA ASP A 21 13.63 -2.04 21.96
C ASP A 21 13.80 -0.52 22.11
N TRP A 22 13.67 0.25 21.03
CA TRP A 22 13.79 1.72 21.03
C TRP A 22 12.44 2.43 20.95
N VAL A 23 11.60 2.07 19.98
CA VAL A 23 10.34 2.78 19.70
C VAL A 23 9.23 1.77 19.39
N ARG A 24 8.02 2.06 19.88
CA ARG A 24 6.82 1.26 19.62
C ARG A 24 5.62 2.16 19.31
N PRO A 25 4.70 1.74 18.43
CA PRO A 25 4.74 0.54 17.58
C PRO A 25 5.46 0.78 16.23
N PRO A 26 5.97 -0.26 15.55
CA PRO A 26 6.41 -0.16 14.16
C PRO A 26 5.21 0.00 13.21
N ARG A 27 5.48 0.45 11.97
CA ARG A 27 4.47 0.53 10.90
C ARG A 27 4.49 -0.76 10.07
N GLN A 28 3.65 -1.72 10.44
CA GLN A 28 3.41 -2.91 9.64
C GLN A 28 2.32 -2.67 8.60
N MET A 29 2.45 -3.31 7.44
CA MET A 29 1.48 -3.19 6.34
C MET A 29 1.21 -4.56 5.71
N ILE A 30 -0.03 -4.77 5.28
CA ILE A 30 -0.43 -5.98 4.56
C ILE A 30 -0.11 -5.85 3.08
N GLY A 31 0.80 -6.70 2.57
CA GLY A 31 1.34 -6.58 1.22
C GLY A 31 0.28 -6.62 0.11
N THR A 32 -0.76 -7.46 0.23
CA THR A 32 -1.79 -7.58 -0.81
C THR A 32 -2.54 -6.27 -1.01
N ALA A 33 -3.05 -5.65 0.05
CA ALA A 33 -3.79 -4.38 -0.06
C ALA A 33 -2.87 -3.23 -0.48
N TYR A 34 -1.62 -3.23 0.00
CA TYR A 34 -0.62 -2.23 -0.36
C TYR A 34 -0.36 -2.23 -1.87
N TRP A 35 -0.05 -3.40 -2.44
CA TRP A 35 0.23 -3.50 -3.87
C TRP A 35 -1.03 -3.35 -4.72
N TYR A 36 -2.17 -3.89 -4.29
CA TYR A 36 -3.44 -3.69 -4.98
C TYR A 36 -3.79 -2.20 -5.14
N THR A 37 -3.50 -1.40 -4.11
CA THR A 37 -3.74 0.04 -4.10
C THR A 37 -2.68 0.81 -4.90
N HIS A 38 -1.39 0.63 -4.58
CA HIS A 38 -0.30 1.46 -5.12
C HIS A 38 0.19 1.04 -6.51
N THR A 39 -0.33 -0.06 -7.06
CA THR A 39 -0.12 -0.44 -8.47
C THR A 39 -1.39 -0.26 -9.30
N ASP A 40 -2.41 0.41 -8.76
CA ASP A 40 -3.66 0.75 -9.44
C ASP A 40 -4.46 -0.44 -9.98
N GLN A 41 -4.15 -1.66 -9.54
CA GLN A 41 -4.91 -2.86 -9.92
C GLN A 41 -6.40 -2.72 -9.61
N TRP A 42 -6.74 -1.98 -8.55
CA TRP A 42 -8.11 -1.68 -8.16
C TRP A 42 -8.91 -0.92 -9.23
N ARG A 43 -8.25 -0.15 -10.11
CA ARG A 43 -8.90 0.59 -11.21
C ARG A 43 -9.37 -0.30 -12.36
N TYR A 44 -8.87 -1.53 -12.41
CA TYR A 44 -9.18 -2.52 -13.45
C TYR A 44 -10.02 -3.68 -12.90
N ASP A 45 -10.37 -3.63 -11.62
CA ASP A 45 -11.23 -4.61 -10.99
C ASP A 45 -12.69 -4.33 -11.40
N GLY A 46 -13.28 -5.28 -12.13
CA GLY A 46 -14.69 -5.24 -12.50
C GLY A 46 -15.60 -5.95 -11.49
N TYR A 47 -15.04 -6.45 -10.38
CA TYR A 47 -15.75 -7.28 -9.43
C TYR A 47 -16.40 -6.45 -8.32
N ARG A 48 -17.70 -6.66 -8.08
CA ARG A 48 -18.43 -6.02 -6.97
C ARG A 48 -18.32 -6.85 -5.71
N ALA A 49 -18.23 -6.20 -4.55
CA ALA A 49 -18.10 -6.87 -3.26
C ALA A 49 -19.36 -7.70 -2.89
N ASP A 50 -20.53 -7.32 -3.40
CA ASP A 50 -21.78 -8.05 -3.19
C ASP A 50 -21.86 -9.38 -3.96
N ALA A 51 -21.05 -9.59 -4.99
CA ALA A 51 -21.04 -10.85 -5.73
C ALA A 51 -20.58 -12.06 -4.88
N LEU A 52 -19.88 -11.82 -3.75
CA LEU A 52 -19.53 -12.84 -2.75
C LEU A 52 -20.51 -12.92 -1.59
N SER A 53 -21.53 -12.06 -1.55
CA SER A 53 -22.48 -12.01 -0.46
C SER A 53 -23.49 -13.15 -0.56
N THR A 54 -23.80 -13.78 0.57
CA THR A 54 -24.91 -14.74 0.64
C THR A 54 -26.23 -14.03 0.31
N PRO A 55 -27.13 -14.66 -0.46
CA PRO A 55 -28.46 -14.09 -0.76
C PRO A 55 -29.33 -13.91 0.49
N LEU A 56 -28.98 -14.56 1.62
CA LEU A 56 -29.66 -14.40 2.91
C LEU A 56 -29.11 -13.22 3.75
N GLY A 57 -28.10 -12.51 3.22
CA GLY A 57 -27.43 -11.42 3.92
C GLY A 57 -28.26 -10.14 3.95
N ARG A 58 -27.86 -9.20 4.81
CA ARG A 58 -28.50 -7.88 4.94
C ARG A 58 -28.14 -6.88 3.82
N GLY A 59 -27.50 -7.34 2.74
CA GLY A 59 -27.09 -6.47 1.63
C GLY A 59 -26.06 -5.39 1.97
N ARG A 60 -25.23 -5.57 3.02
CA ARG A 60 -24.26 -4.53 3.46
C ARG A 60 -23.18 -4.18 2.43
N PHE A 61 -22.89 -5.10 1.53
CA PHE A 61 -21.91 -4.90 0.44
C PHE A 61 -22.58 -4.55 -0.89
N ALA A 62 -23.90 -4.39 -0.91
CA ALA A 62 -24.65 -4.07 -2.12
C ALA A 62 -24.08 -2.81 -2.77
N GLY A 63 -23.61 -2.99 -4.01
CA GLY A 63 -22.98 -1.96 -4.80
C GLY A 63 -21.69 -1.33 -4.29
N LYS A 64 -21.01 -1.98 -3.33
CA LYS A 64 -19.67 -1.59 -2.92
C LYS A 64 -18.61 -2.22 -3.83
N HIS A 65 -17.57 -1.46 -4.13
CA HIS A 65 -16.36 -1.97 -4.75
C HIS A 65 -15.43 -2.60 -3.69
N THR A 66 -14.49 -3.47 -4.09
CA THR A 66 -13.49 -4.05 -3.19
C THR A 66 -12.70 -2.96 -2.44
N MET A 67 -12.36 -1.88 -3.15
CA MET A 67 -11.65 -0.72 -2.59
C MET A 67 -12.47 0.03 -1.52
N ASP A 68 -13.80 0.13 -1.67
CA ASP A 68 -14.67 0.73 -0.64
C ASP A 68 -14.63 -0.09 0.66
N VAL A 69 -14.63 -1.42 0.52
CA VAL A 69 -14.56 -2.33 1.68
C VAL A 69 -13.19 -2.28 2.34
N LEU A 70 -12.11 -2.16 1.54
CA LEU A 70 -10.77 -1.95 2.06
C LEU A 70 -10.68 -0.64 2.85
N ALA A 71 -11.10 0.48 2.27
CA ALA A 71 -11.08 1.78 2.95
C ALA A 71 -11.91 1.77 4.24
N ALA A 72 -13.10 1.16 4.23
CA ALA A 72 -13.90 0.97 5.44
C ALA A 72 -13.15 0.13 6.50
N SER A 73 -12.48 -0.95 6.11
CA SER A 73 -11.69 -1.78 7.03
C SER A 73 -10.54 -1.02 7.68
N VAL A 74 -9.91 -0.09 6.94
CA VAL A 74 -8.85 0.78 7.44
C VAL A 74 -9.42 1.81 8.42
N ALA A 75 -10.53 2.46 8.05
CA ALA A 75 -11.18 3.45 8.91
C ALA A 75 -11.68 2.87 10.24
N MET A 76 -12.10 1.61 10.25
CA MET A 76 -12.52 0.89 11.47
C MET A 76 -11.34 0.32 12.27
N GLY A 77 -10.10 0.47 11.79
CA GLY A 77 -8.90 -0.06 12.44
C GLY A 77 -8.75 -1.59 12.33
N TRP A 78 -9.44 -2.24 11.38
CA TRP A 78 -9.33 -3.69 11.17
C TRP A 78 -8.07 -4.08 10.41
N MET A 79 -7.63 -3.23 9.47
CA MET A 79 -6.43 -3.45 8.67
C MET A 79 -5.53 -2.21 8.70
N PRO A 80 -4.20 -2.37 8.74
CA PRO A 80 -3.28 -1.25 8.61
C PRO A 80 -3.26 -0.73 7.16
N PHE A 81 -2.91 0.53 6.99
CA PHE A 81 -2.64 1.14 5.70
C PHE A 81 -1.45 2.10 5.78
N PHE A 82 -0.68 2.19 4.69
CA PHE A 82 0.42 3.14 4.58
C PHE A 82 0.56 3.66 3.14
N PRO A 83 0.78 4.97 2.92
CA PRO A 83 0.72 6.10 3.88
C PRO A 83 -0.57 6.16 4.71
N GLN A 84 -0.55 6.71 5.92
CA GLN A 84 -1.72 6.67 6.83
C GLN A 84 -2.74 7.77 6.52
N PHE A 85 -2.23 8.99 6.33
CA PHE A 85 -3.02 10.20 6.14
C PHE A 85 -2.61 10.92 4.87
N ASP A 86 -3.44 11.89 4.46
CA ASP A 86 -3.20 12.78 3.33
C ASP A 86 -2.08 13.81 3.52
N ARG A 87 -1.46 13.80 4.71
CA ARG A 87 -0.37 14.69 5.13
C ARG A 87 0.66 13.94 5.95
N SER A 88 1.85 14.53 6.08
CA SER A 88 2.94 14.01 6.89
C SER A 88 2.50 13.83 8.35
N SER A 89 2.77 12.66 8.91
CA SER A 89 2.47 12.37 10.32
C SER A 89 3.29 13.21 11.30
N LEU A 90 4.42 13.78 10.85
CA LEU A 90 5.25 14.66 11.67
C LEU A 90 4.61 16.04 11.77
N ASP A 91 4.17 16.59 10.64
CA ASP A 91 3.50 17.89 10.57
C ASP A 91 2.19 17.89 11.38
N ILE A 92 1.46 16.76 11.39
CA ILE A 92 0.25 16.59 12.22
C ILE A 92 0.58 16.69 13.71
N ALA A 93 1.75 16.17 14.13
CA ALA A 93 2.18 16.29 15.53
C ALA A 93 2.52 17.74 15.87
N ASP A 94 3.25 18.43 14.99
CA ASP A 94 3.60 19.85 15.15
C ASP A 94 2.34 20.75 15.20
N GLU A 95 1.34 20.46 14.36
CA GLU A 95 0.04 21.17 14.37
C GLU A 95 -0.73 20.98 15.68
N ALA A 96 -0.75 19.75 16.22
CA ALA A 96 -1.40 19.45 17.48
C ALA A 96 -0.73 20.18 18.66
N ASP A 97 0.61 20.21 18.67
CA ASP A 97 1.39 20.94 19.67
C ASP A 97 1.14 22.45 19.58
N ALA A 98 1.10 23.03 18.36
CA ALA A 98 0.79 24.43 18.14
C ALA A 98 -0.64 24.81 18.57
N ALA A 99 -1.60 23.88 18.42
CA ALA A 99 -2.98 24.05 18.88
C ALA A 99 -3.14 23.84 20.40
N GLY A 100 -2.13 23.31 21.09
CA GLY A 100 -2.19 22.97 22.52
C GLY A 100 -3.15 21.81 22.82
N VAL A 101 -3.40 20.93 21.84
CA VAL A 101 -4.33 19.78 21.97
C VAL A 101 -3.52 18.49 21.92
N PRO A 102 -3.79 17.49 22.78
CA PRO A 102 -3.11 16.19 22.71
C PRO A 102 -3.25 15.54 21.32
N VAL A 103 -2.15 15.04 20.74
CA VAL A 103 -2.10 14.47 19.38
C VAL A 103 -3.23 13.48 19.07
N PRO A 104 -3.56 12.47 19.91
CA PRO A 104 -4.65 11.54 19.60
C PRO A 104 -6.01 12.22 19.49
N GLN A 105 -6.25 13.25 20.31
CA GLN A 105 -7.47 14.04 20.28
C GLN A 105 -7.51 14.93 19.04
N TYR A 106 -6.40 15.56 18.67
CA TYR A 106 -6.31 16.37 17.46
C TYR A 106 -6.60 15.54 16.21
N VAL A 107 -5.96 14.37 16.08
CA VAL A 107 -6.19 13.44 14.95
C VAL A 107 -7.66 13.00 14.90
N ALA A 108 -8.25 12.60 16.02
CA ALA A 108 -9.66 12.19 16.05
C ALA A 108 -10.61 13.33 15.65
N GLN A 109 -10.35 14.55 16.12
CA GLN A 109 -11.14 15.74 15.76
C GLN A 109 -11.00 16.07 14.26
N GLN A 110 -9.79 16.03 13.71
CA GLN A 110 -9.55 16.34 12.30
C GLN A 110 -10.13 15.28 11.36
N LEU A 111 -10.06 14.00 11.72
CA LEU A 111 -10.72 12.93 10.97
C LEU A 111 -12.26 13.08 11.02
N ALA A 112 -12.81 13.44 12.18
CA ALA A 112 -14.25 13.63 12.34
C ALA A 112 -14.78 14.88 11.61
N SER A 113 -13.98 15.96 11.54
CA SER A 113 -14.34 17.19 10.83
C SER A 113 -14.06 17.12 9.33
N GLY A 114 -13.27 16.14 8.88
CA GLY A 114 -12.80 16.01 7.49
C GLY A 114 -11.59 16.90 7.14
N GLY A 115 -10.98 17.57 8.13
CA GLY A 115 -9.73 18.33 7.96
C GLY A 115 -8.48 17.45 7.83
N LEU A 116 -8.59 16.16 8.18
CA LEU A 116 -7.61 15.13 7.88
C LEU A 116 -8.33 13.98 7.18
N LYS A 117 -7.72 13.42 6.14
CA LYS A 117 -8.26 12.27 5.41
C LYS A 117 -7.32 11.07 5.51
N LEU A 118 -7.89 9.88 5.42
CA LEU A 118 -7.11 8.65 5.30
C LEU A 118 -6.56 8.56 3.88
N ALA A 119 -5.27 8.28 3.71
CA ALA A 119 -4.65 8.23 2.38
C ALA A 119 -5.32 7.21 1.45
N VAL A 120 -5.92 6.15 2.01
CA VAL A 120 -6.64 5.10 1.27
C VAL A 120 -7.85 5.62 0.49
N THR A 121 -8.44 6.77 0.87
CA THR A 121 -9.59 7.34 0.17
C THR A 121 -9.20 8.09 -1.10
N GLU A 122 -7.92 8.44 -1.25
CA GLU A 122 -7.39 9.12 -2.43
C GLU A 122 -5.96 8.61 -2.71
N PRO A 123 -5.80 7.33 -3.08
CA PRO A 123 -4.49 6.70 -3.21
C PRO A 123 -3.66 7.22 -4.39
N ASP A 124 -4.30 7.99 -5.28
CA ASP A 124 -3.70 8.58 -6.48
C ASP A 124 -3.37 10.07 -6.31
N ASP A 125 -3.51 10.63 -5.10
CA ASP A 125 -2.81 11.89 -4.81
C ASP A 125 -1.32 11.58 -4.66
N PRO A 126 -0.42 12.34 -5.33
CA PRO A 126 1.02 12.30 -5.13
C PRO A 126 1.53 12.26 -3.68
N LYS A 127 0.76 12.76 -2.72
CA LYS A 127 1.06 12.73 -1.28
C LYS A 127 0.79 11.37 -0.63
N ASN A 128 -0.05 10.55 -1.26
CA ASN A 128 -0.68 9.36 -0.67
C ASN A 128 -0.08 8.04 -1.15
N TRP A 129 0.92 8.07 -2.02
CA TRP A 129 1.59 6.87 -2.51
C TRP A 129 3.07 6.81 -2.08
N PRO A 130 3.67 5.61 -2.07
CA PRO A 130 5.08 5.47 -1.72
C PRO A 130 6.01 6.08 -2.76
N ARG A 131 7.06 6.76 -2.29
CA ARG A 131 8.10 7.34 -3.14
C ARG A 131 9.38 6.52 -3.22
N VAL A 132 9.73 5.84 -2.13
CA VAL A 132 10.97 5.07 -2.03
C VAL A 132 10.65 3.62 -1.70
N LEU A 133 11.23 2.70 -2.46
CA LEU A 133 11.12 1.27 -2.23
C LEU A 133 12.51 0.64 -2.13
N THR A 134 12.77 -0.03 -1.01
CA THR A 134 13.95 -0.89 -0.85
C THR A 134 13.52 -2.36 -0.93
N ALA A 135 14.08 -3.08 -1.91
CA ALA A 135 13.90 -4.51 -2.08
C ALA A 135 15.19 -5.25 -1.71
N TRP A 136 15.14 -6.12 -0.71
CA TRP A 136 16.27 -6.98 -0.34
C TRP A 136 15.77 -8.39 -0.06
N ARG A 137 16.58 -9.40 -0.43
CA ARG A 137 16.23 -10.84 -0.28
C ARG A 137 14.88 -11.18 -0.95
N ALA A 138 14.49 -10.41 -1.97
CA ALA A 138 13.22 -10.53 -2.67
C ALA A 138 13.41 -10.21 -4.16
N ASN A 139 12.89 -11.07 -5.03
CA ASN A 139 12.75 -10.77 -6.46
C ASN A 139 11.30 -10.37 -6.75
N LEU A 140 10.87 -9.21 -6.24
CA LEU A 140 9.48 -8.75 -6.31
C LEU A 140 8.95 -8.76 -7.76
N LEU A 141 9.64 -8.06 -8.66
CA LEU A 141 9.21 -7.83 -10.05
C LEU A 141 9.43 -9.03 -10.98
N GLY A 142 10.11 -10.07 -10.50
CA GLY A 142 10.37 -11.29 -11.28
C GLY A 142 9.76 -12.56 -10.69
N SER A 143 9.01 -12.45 -9.58
CA SER A 143 8.51 -13.63 -8.89
C SER A 143 7.18 -13.40 -8.18
N SER A 144 7.09 -12.42 -7.29
CA SER A 144 5.95 -12.27 -6.40
C SER A 144 4.94 -11.19 -6.82
N SER A 145 5.25 -10.36 -7.82
CA SER A 145 4.36 -9.33 -8.40
C SER A 145 3.21 -9.96 -9.20
N LYS A 146 2.05 -10.14 -8.54
CA LYS A 146 0.81 -10.53 -9.25
C LYS A 146 0.32 -9.29 -9.99
N GLY A 147 0.11 -9.42 -11.29
CA GLY A 147 -0.19 -8.27 -12.14
C GLY A 147 1.06 -7.44 -12.48
N ASN A 148 2.14 -8.08 -12.94
CA ASN A 148 3.42 -7.43 -13.17
C ASN A 148 3.34 -6.18 -14.07
N GLU A 149 2.52 -6.20 -15.11
CA GLU A 149 2.35 -5.03 -16.01
C GLU A 149 1.84 -3.79 -15.27
N TYR A 150 1.00 -3.95 -14.24
CA TYR A 150 0.55 -2.85 -13.39
C TYR A 150 1.67 -2.27 -12.54
N PHE A 151 2.59 -3.11 -12.04
CA PHE A 151 3.80 -2.63 -11.38
C PHE A 151 4.68 -1.84 -12.36
N LEU A 152 4.88 -2.35 -13.58
CA LEU A 152 5.70 -1.68 -14.58
C LEU A 152 5.12 -0.33 -15.02
N GLN A 153 3.80 -0.21 -15.10
CA GLN A 153 3.12 1.02 -15.52
C GLN A 153 2.98 2.02 -14.37
N HIS A 154 2.23 1.64 -13.33
CA HIS A 154 1.83 2.59 -12.29
C HIS A 154 2.91 2.80 -11.23
N LEU A 155 3.67 1.75 -10.90
CA LEU A 155 4.70 1.88 -9.87
C LEU A 155 6.02 2.44 -10.44
N LEU A 156 6.50 1.90 -11.57
CA LEU A 156 7.80 2.26 -12.15
C LEU A 156 7.74 3.27 -13.29
N GLY A 157 6.60 3.44 -13.98
CA GLY A 157 6.49 4.38 -15.09
C GLY A 157 7.33 3.99 -16.31
N THR A 158 7.51 2.68 -16.54
CA THR A 158 8.31 2.20 -17.68
C THR A 158 7.61 2.50 -19.01
N THR A 159 8.39 2.85 -20.03
CA THR A 159 7.87 3.29 -21.34
C THR A 159 7.21 2.20 -22.19
N ARG A 160 7.32 0.92 -21.79
CA ARG A 160 6.75 -0.21 -22.53
C ARG A 160 6.12 -1.19 -21.56
N THR A 161 4.80 -1.09 -21.41
CA THR A 161 3.98 -2.10 -20.75
C THR A 161 3.09 -2.78 -21.79
N ASN A 162 2.80 -4.06 -21.58
CA ASN A 162 1.83 -4.81 -22.38
C ASN A 162 0.45 -4.81 -21.74
N LEU A 163 0.13 -3.79 -20.93
CA LEU A 163 -1.15 -3.72 -20.26
C LEU A 163 -2.26 -3.51 -21.30
N ARG A 164 -3.13 -4.51 -21.44
CA ARG A 164 -4.29 -4.48 -22.34
C ARG A 164 -5.62 -4.30 -21.61
N ALA A 165 -5.57 -4.14 -20.29
CA ALA A 165 -6.76 -3.91 -19.48
C ALA A 165 -7.27 -2.48 -19.71
N THR A 166 -8.59 -2.32 -19.68
CA THR A 166 -9.23 -1.01 -19.69
C THR A 166 -9.73 -0.70 -18.29
N PRO A 167 -9.65 0.55 -17.82
CA PRO A 167 -10.19 0.94 -16.53
C PRO A 167 -11.68 0.61 -16.44
N THR A 168 -12.11 0.30 -15.22
CA THR A 168 -13.47 -0.13 -14.91
C THR A 168 -14.52 0.92 -15.31
N VAL A 169 -15.62 0.44 -15.88
CA VAL A 169 -16.76 1.26 -16.32
C VAL A 169 -17.40 2.00 -15.12
N PRO A 170 -18.00 3.19 -15.34
CA PRO A 170 -18.52 4.03 -14.25
C PRO A 170 -19.42 3.33 -13.24
N GLU A 171 -20.23 2.37 -13.67
CA GLU A 171 -21.21 1.66 -12.84
C GLU A 171 -20.57 0.70 -11.82
N LEU A 172 -19.30 0.35 -12.05
CA LEU A 172 -18.52 -0.59 -11.26
C LEU A 172 -17.39 0.11 -10.47
N ARG A 173 -17.24 1.42 -10.60
CA ARG A 173 -16.25 2.22 -9.85
C ARG A 173 -16.57 2.24 -8.35
N PRO A 174 -15.56 2.45 -7.49
CA PRO A 174 -15.79 2.68 -6.06
C PRO A 174 -16.62 3.93 -5.81
N ASN A 175 -17.33 3.93 -4.69
CA ASN A 175 -18.20 5.03 -4.28
C ASN A 175 -17.45 6.05 -3.40
N ASP A 176 -16.61 5.57 -2.50
CA ASP A 176 -16.01 6.37 -1.42
C ASP A 176 -14.54 6.72 -1.69
N ILE A 177 -14.02 6.32 -2.86
CA ILE A 177 -12.62 6.48 -3.27
C ILE A 177 -12.55 7.48 -4.42
N ALA A 178 -11.64 8.45 -4.31
CA ALA A 178 -11.40 9.42 -5.35
C ALA A 178 -10.98 8.73 -6.66
N TRP A 179 -11.61 9.15 -7.75
CA TRP A 179 -11.35 8.64 -9.10
C TRP A 179 -10.97 9.79 -10.02
N SER A 180 -9.73 9.78 -10.51
CA SER A 180 -9.26 10.65 -11.59
C SER A 180 -9.22 9.91 -12.92
N ASP A 181 -9.58 10.58 -14.01
CA ASP A 181 -9.39 10.06 -15.38
C ASP A 181 -7.92 10.12 -15.83
N ASP A 182 -7.13 11.00 -15.22
CA ASP A 182 -5.67 10.99 -15.34
C ASP A 182 -5.11 9.93 -14.37
N ILE A 183 -4.67 8.80 -14.91
CA ILE A 183 -4.17 7.66 -14.13
C ILE A 183 -2.67 7.86 -13.92
N PRO A 184 -2.19 7.94 -12.67
CA PRO A 184 -0.79 8.15 -12.39
C PRO A 184 0.09 6.98 -12.87
N GLU A 185 1.25 7.33 -13.42
CA GLU A 185 2.32 6.41 -13.80
C GLU A 185 3.62 6.79 -13.07
N GLY A 186 4.46 5.80 -12.76
CA GLY A 186 5.74 6.04 -12.10
C GLY A 186 5.64 6.66 -10.72
N LYS A 187 4.85 6.05 -9.82
CA LYS A 187 4.66 6.53 -8.44
C LYS A 187 5.96 6.54 -7.60
N LEU A 188 6.89 5.62 -7.89
CA LEU A 188 8.19 5.58 -7.21
C LEU A 188 9.16 6.62 -7.77
N ASP A 189 9.76 7.38 -6.88
CA ASP A 189 10.88 8.28 -7.19
C ASP A 189 12.23 7.55 -7.11
N LEU A 190 12.33 6.48 -6.30
CA LEU A 190 13.55 5.71 -6.14
C LEU A 190 13.27 4.24 -5.78
N MET A 191 13.84 3.32 -6.55
CA MET A 191 13.90 1.90 -6.27
C MET A 191 15.34 1.44 -6.01
N LEU A 192 15.57 0.96 -4.79
CA LEU A 192 16.83 0.38 -4.34
C LEU A 192 16.69 -1.14 -4.24
N SER A 193 17.62 -1.88 -4.84
CA SER A 193 17.71 -3.33 -4.68
C SER A 193 19.03 -3.79 -4.08
N ILE A 194 18.97 -4.79 -3.21
CA ILE A 194 20.13 -5.41 -2.56
C ILE A 194 20.11 -6.92 -2.84
N ASP A 195 21.03 -7.36 -3.68
CA ASP A 195 21.12 -8.76 -4.12
C ASP A 195 22.57 -9.13 -4.47
N PHE A 196 22.90 -10.42 -4.38
CA PHE A 196 24.22 -10.96 -4.78
C PHE A 196 24.26 -11.38 -6.25
N ARG A 197 23.11 -11.34 -6.95
CA ARG A 197 23.01 -11.62 -8.39
C ARG A 197 22.06 -10.63 -9.07
N MET A 198 22.23 -10.44 -10.38
CA MET A 198 21.30 -9.64 -11.17
C MET A 198 19.99 -10.39 -11.42
N THR A 199 18.90 -9.94 -10.78
CA THR A 199 17.54 -10.45 -10.93
C THR A 199 16.70 -9.51 -11.79
N SER A 200 15.47 -9.91 -12.15
CA SER A 200 14.53 -9.02 -12.83
C SER A 200 14.26 -7.75 -12.02
N THR A 201 14.25 -7.86 -10.69
CA THR A 201 14.07 -6.71 -9.80
C THR A 201 15.25 -5.76 -9.86
N THR A 202 16.50 -6.28 -9.84
CA THR A 202 17.69 -5.42 -9.94
C THR A 202 17.85 -4.79 -11.32
N LEU A 203 17.42 -5.47 -12.39
CA LEU A 203 17.42 -4.91 -13.75
C LEU A 203 16.49 -3.69 -13.92
N LEU A 204 15.47 -3.58 -13.06
CA LEU A 204 14.47 -2.52 -13.08
C LEU A 204 14.64 -1.51 -11.93
N SER A 205 15.73 -1.60 -11.17
CA SER A 205 16.01 -0.69 -10.04
C SER A 205 16.94 0.45 -10.46
N ASP A 206 16.81 1.60 -9.80
CA ASP A 206 17.69 2.75 -10.02
C ASP A 206 19.07 2.53 -9.38
N ILE A 207 19.09 1.90 -8.20
CA ILE A 207 20.32 1.59 -7.45
C ILE A 207 20.35 0.10 -7.13
N VAL A 208 21.49 -0.52 -7.40
CA VAL A 208 21.76 -1.92 -7.05
C VAL A 208 22.98 -1.98 -6.14
N LEU A 209 22.81 -2.54 -4.94
CA LEU A 209 23.91 -2.77 -4.00
C LEU A 209 24.27 -4.26 -3.96
N PRO A 210 25.55 -4.61 -4.13
CA PRO A 210 26.00 -6.00 -4.05
C PRO A 210 25.90 -6.50 -2.61
N ALA A 211 25.18 -7.60 -2.40
CA ALA A 211 25.13 -8.31 -1.13
C ALA A 211 26.17 -9.44 -1.10
N ALA A 212 26.65 -9.77 0.11
CA ALA A 212 27.35 -11.02 0.36
C ALA A 212 26.45 -12.23 0.04
N THR A 213 27.06 -13.32 -0.41
CA THR A 213 26.36 -14.59 -0.57
C THR A 213 26.09 -15.22 0.80
N TRP A 214 25.41 -16.37 0.85
CA TRP A 214 25.16 -17.07 2.12
C TRP A 214 26.41 -17.69 2.75
N TYR A 215 27.54 -17.69 2.05
CA TYR A 215 28.81 -18.26 2.50
C TYR A 215 29.87 -17.20 2.83
N GLU A 216 29.48 -15.93 2.87
CA GLU A 216 30.32 -14.74 3.09
C GLU A 216 29.67 -13.83 4.15
#